data_AF-A0A820I8D2-F1
#
_entry.id   AF-A0A820I8D2-F1
#
_cell.length_a   1.000
_cell.length_b   1.000
_cell.length_c   1.000
_cell.angle_alpha   90.00
_cell.angle_beta   90.00
_cell.angle_gamma   90.00
#
_symmetry.space_group_name_H-M   'P 1'
#
loop_
_entity.id
_entity.type
_entity.pdbx_description
1 polymer ?
#
loop_
_entity_poly.entity_id
_entity_poly.type
_entity_poly.pdbx_seq_one_letter_code
_entity_poly.pdbx_strand_id
1 'polypeptide(L)'
;GYVDSQVLEANIREFSEKLYQKRTAKNLALFLDAFLNRTNLVDKLDKLTVDCLVAVGKKSSVLHTTEKFYEKLRESRDNPQKMVNSPILIAD
;
A
#
# COMPACT_ATOMS: atom_id res chain seq x y z
N GLY A 1 -12.86 -24.94 7.68
CA GLY A 1 -14.08 -24.96 6.85
C GLY A 1 -15.03 -23.83 7.22
N TYR A 2 -15.63 -23.85 8.41
CA TYR A 2 -16.62 -22.85 8.84
C TYR A 2 -16.08 -21.79 9.81
N VAL A 3 -15.06 -22.14 10.61
CA VAL A 3 -14.52 -21.27 11.68
C VAL A 3 -13.77 -20.05 11.11
N ASP A 4 -13.04 -20.20 10.01
CA ASP A 4 -12.32 -19.10 9.36
C ASP A 4 -13.24 -18.01 8.81
N SER A 5 -14.42 -18.38 8.28
CA SER A 5 -15.34 -17.42 7.67
C SER A 5 -15.95 -16.49 8.70
N GLN A 6 -16.29 -17.01 9.89
CA GLN A 6 -16.85 -16.20 10.97
C GLN A 6 -15.82 -15.24 11.58
N VAL A 7 -14.57 -15.70 11.70
CA VAL A 7 -13.46 -14.85 12.16
C VAL A 7 -13.16 -13.75 11.14
N LEU A 8 -13.18 -14.08 9.85
CA LEU A 8 -12.99 -13.09 8.78
C LEU A 8 -14.10 -12.04 8.77
N GLU A 9 -15.36 -12.44 8.87
CA GLU A 9 -16.50 -11.52 8.93
C GLU A 9 -16.44 -10.62 10.17
N ALA A 10 -16.08 -11.17 11.33
CA ALA A 10 -15.90 -10.39 12.55
C ALA A 10 -14.79 -9.34 12.39
N ASN A 11 -13.65 -9.72 11.78
CA ASN A 11 -12.53 -8.80 11.52
C ASN A 11 -12.90 -7.70 10.51
N ILE A 12 -13.64 -8.03 9.44
CA ILE A 12 -14.13 -7.05 8.46
C ILE A 12 -15.07 -6.04 9.13
N ARG A 13 -15.98 -6.54 9.97
CA ARG A 13 -16.93 -5.70 10.69
C ARG A 13 -16.23 -4.77 11.68
N GLU A 14 -15.32 -5.31 12.50
CA GLU A 14 -14.54 -4.52 13.45
C GLU A 14 -13.70 -3.45 12.75
N PHE A 15 -13.06 -3.80 11.64
CA PHE A 15 -12.29 -2.85 10.83
C PHE A 15 -13.18 -1.73 10.26
N SER A 16 -14.37 -2.08 9.76
CA SER A 16 -15.34 -1.10 9.24
C SER A 16 -15.82 -0.17 10.35
N GLU A 17 -16.17 -0.71 11.53
CA GLU A 17 -16.59 0.10 12.68
C GLU A 17 -15.47 1.06 13.13
N LYS A 18 -14.22 0.59 13.20
CA LYS A 18 -13.05 1.44 13.53
C LYS A 18 -12.76 2.50 12.46
N LEU A 19 -12.98 2.18 11.18
CA LEU A 19 -12.79 3.10 10.05
C LEU A 19 -13.68 4.34 10.18
N TYR A 20 -14.92 4.16 10.64
CA TYR A 20 -15.94 5.21 10.73
C TYR A 20 -16.03 5.88 12.11
N GLN A 21 -15.61 5.22 13.19
CA GLN A 21 -15.70 5.78 14.55
C GLN A 21 -14.82 7.03 14.80
N LYS A 22 -13.69 7.18 14.08
CA LYS A 22 -12.72 8.27 14.35
C LYS A 22 -12.63 9.35 13.27
N ARG A 23 -13.48 9.30 12.23
CA ARG A 23 -13.46 10.29 11.13
C ARG A 23 -14.76 11.06 11.07
N THR A 24 -14.69 12.37 11.27
CA THR A 24 -15.79 13.25 10.86
C THR A 24 -15.86 13.27 9.32
N ALA A 25 -17.07 13.29 8.75
CA ALA A 25 -17.28 13.28 7.29
C ALA A 25 -16.47 14.39 6.58
N LYS A 26 -16.35 15.56 7.24
CA LYS A 26 -15.53 16.69 6.78
C LYS A 26 -14.05 16.33 6.66
N ASN A 27 -13.47 15.66 7.66
CA ASN A 27 -12.06 15.27 7.62
C ASN A 27 -11.80 14.15 6.60
N LEU A 28 -12.77 13.25 6.40
CA LEU A 28 -12.68 12.24 5.36
C LEU A 28 -12.70 12.87 3.96
N ALA A 29 -13.56 13.86 3.72
CA ALA A 29 -13.61 14.58 2.46
C ALA A 29 -12.29 15.29 2.15
N LEU A 30 -11.70 15.98 3.14
CA LEU A 30 -10.39 16.62 3.00
C LEU A 30 -9.27 15.60 2.72
N PHE A 31 -9.31 14.44 3.38
CA PHE A 31 -8.35 13.37 3.13
C PHE A 31 -8.47 12.80 1.71
N LEU A 32 -9.70 12.53 1.25
CA LEU A 32 -9.94 12.00 -0.09
C LEU A 32 -9.47 12.98 -1.16
N ASP A 33 -9.77 14.27 -1.00
CA ASP A 33 -9.34 15.31 -1.93
C ASP A 33 -7.80 15.40 -2.00
N ALA A 34 -7.12 15.43 -0.85
CA ALA A 34 -5.66 15.41 -0.80
C ALA A 34 -5.06 14.13 -1.40
N PHE A 35 -5.68 12.98 -1.16
CA PHE A 35 -5.22 11.70 -1.71
C PHE A 35 -5.39 11.65 -3.23
N LEU A 36 -6.54 12.09 -3.77
CA LEU A 36 -6.81 12.06 -5.21
C LEU A 36 -5.94 13.06 -5.98
N ASN A 37 -5.63 14.21 -5.37
CA ASN A 37 -4.78 15.25 -5.95
C ASN A 37 -3.28 15.10 -5.62
N ARG A 38 -2.85 13.95 -5.09
CA ARG A 38 -1.46 13.73 -4.69
C ARG A 38 -0.51 13.78 -5.87
N THR A 39 0.67 14.35 -5.67
CA THR A 39 1.75 14.31 -6.66
C THR A 39 2.19 12.87 -6.91
N ASN A 40 2.50 12.54 -8.17
CA ASN A 40 3.01 11.23 -8.52
C ASN A 40 4.37 10.98 -7.83
N LEU A 41 4.43 9.99 -6.94
CA LEU A 41 5.64 9.59 -6.23
C LEU A 41 6.52 8.66 -7.07
N VAL A 42 5.92 7.99 -8.05
CA VAL A 42 6.57 6.96 -8.86
C VAL A 42 7.76 7.55 -9.65
N ASP A 43 7.68 8.82 -10.03
CA ASP A 43 8.72 9.51 -10.79
C ASP A 43 9.86 10.06 -9.90
N LYS A 44 9.76 9.88 -8.57
CA LYS A 44 10.78 10.30 -7.59
C LYS A 44 11.39 9.12 -6.83
N LEU A 45 11.08 7.88 -7.23
CA LEU A 45 11.55 6.67 -6.55
C LEU A 45 13.06 6.49 -6.66
N ASP A 46 13.66 7.04 -7.71
CA ASP A 46 15.10 7.14 -7.89
C ASP A 46 15.80 7.83 -6.71
N LYS A 47 15.11 8.69 -5.95
CA LYS A 47 15.67 9.44 -4.81
C LYS A 47 15.52 8.72 -3.47
N LEU A 48 14.91 7.55 -3.43
CA LEU A 48 14.76 6.78 -2.19
C LEU A 48 16.12 6.24 -1.74
N THR A 49 16.55 6.62 -0.53
CA THR A 49 17.85 6.21 0.03
C THR A 49 17.73 5.12 1.11
N VAL A 50 16.49 4.70 1.41
CA VAL A 50 16.19 3.75 2.48
C VAL A 50 15.74 2.42 1.89
N ASP A 51 16.05 1.32 2.59
CA ASP A 51 15.48 0.01 2.27
C ASP A 51 13.98 0.00 2.54
N CYS A 52 13.21 -0.59 1.62
CA CYS A 52 11.75 -0.63 1.65
C CYS A 52 11.24 -2.04 1.40
N LEU A 53 10.38 -2.54 2.29
CA LEU A 53 9.58 -3.73 2.03
C LEU A 53 8.27 -3.29 1.37
N VAL A 54 8.02 -3.76 0.15
CA VAL A 54 6.76 -3.53 -0.55
C VAL A 54 5.86 -4.74 -0.31
N ALA A 55 4.64 -4.55 0.20
CA ALA A 55 3.72 -5.64 0.48
C ALA A 55 2.35 -5.40 -0.17
N VAL A 56 1.77 -6.44 -0.78
CA VAL A 56 0.44 -6.37 -1.40
C VAL A 56 -0.26 -7.73 -1.36
N GLY A 57 -1.58 -7.71 -1.19
CA GLY A 57 -2.40 -8.91 -1.29
C GLY A 57 -2.64 -9.30 -2.74
N LYS A 58 -2.59 -10.60 -3.05
CA LYS A 58 -2.80 -11.15 -4.40
C LYS A 58 -4.18 -10.86 -4.98
N LYS A 59 -5.19 -10.71 -4.11
CA LYS A 59 -6.56 -10.34 -4.48
C LYS A 59 -6.83 -8.83 -4.36
N SER A 60 -5.81 -8.03 -4.07
CA SER A 60 -5.95 -6.59 -3.94
C SER A 60 -6.20 -5.94 -5.30
N SER A 61 -7.10 -4.96 -5.35
CA SER A 61 -7.37 -4.17 -6.54
C SER A 61 -6.17 -3.32 -7.00
N VAL A 62 -5.16 -3.14 -6.15
CA VAL A 62 -3.96 -2.34 -6.45
C VAL A 62 -2.72 -3.19 -6.77
N LEU A 63 -2.84 -4.51 -6.89
CA LEU A 63 -1.72 -5.42 -7.17
C LEU A 63 -0.83 -4.94 -8.33
N HIS A 64 -1.44 -4.72 -9.49
CA HIS A 64 -0.73 -4.29 -10.69
C HIS A 64 -0.05 -2.92 -10.53
N THR A 65 -0.65 -2.01 -9.77
CA THR A 65 -0.04 -0.70 -9.47
C THR A 65 1.18 -0.86 -8.56
N THR A 66 1.10 -1.77 -7.58
CA THR A 66 2.23 -2.07 -6.67
C THR A 66 3.38 -2.77 -7.39
N GLU A 67 3.09 -3.67 -8.34
CA GLU A 67 4.12 -4.31 -9.18
C GLU A 67 4.89 -3.26 -10.01
N LYS A 68 4.17 -2.34 -10.67
CA LYS A 68 4.77 -1.22 -11.41
C LYS A 68 5.63 -0.30 -10.53
N PHE A 69 5.19 -0.05 -9.30
CA PHE A 69 5.96 0.70 -8.32
C PHE A 69 7.28 0.00 -8.00
N TYR A 70 7.22 -1.32 -7.79
CA TYR A 70 8.39 -2.14 -7.48
C TYR A 70 9.37 -2.26 -8.65
N GLU A 71 8.88 -2.37 -9.88
CA GLU A 71 9.71 -2.36 -11.10
C GLU A 71 10.56 -1.09 -11.17
N LYS A 72 9.93 0.08 -11.04
CA LYS A 72 10.65 1.37 -11.02
C LYS A 72 11.60 1.52 -9.84
N LEU A 73 11.26 0.95 -8.68
CA LEU A 73 12.15 0.91 -7.53
C LEU A 73 13.42 0.07 -7.82
N ARG A 74 13.27 -1.03 -8.55
CA ARG A 74 14.38 -1.91 -8.94
C ARG A 74 15.26 -1.32 -10.04
N GLU A 75 14.68 -0.61 -11.00
CA GLU A 75 15.45 0.07 -12.06
C GLU A 75 16.44 1.10 -11.47
N SER A 76 16.15 1.65 -10.29
CA SER A 76 17.07 2.54 -9.57
C SER A 76 18.28 1.81 -8.93
N ARG A 77 18.36 0.47 -8.95
CA ARG A 77 19.41 -0.33 -8.29
C ARG A 77 20.77 -0.33 -8.99
N ASP A 78 20.83 0.06 -10.27
CA ASP A 78 22.11 0.16 -10.99
C ASP A 78 23.02 1.28 -10.46
N ASN A 79 22.52 2.09 -9.53
CA ASN A 79 23.32 3.03 -8.78
C ASN A 79 23.89 2.34 -7.52
N PRO A 80 25.21 2.08 -7.42
CA PRO A 80 25.82 1.35 -6.30
C PRO A 80 25.67 2.03 -4.93
N GLN A 81 25.19 3.28 -4.90
CA GLN A 81 24.83 4.01 -3.67
C GLN A 81 23.37 3.80 -3.22
N LYS A 82 22.55 3.07 -3.99
CA LYS A 82 21.10 2.95 -3.77
C LYS A 82 20.63 1.49 -3.74
N MET A 83 19.99 1.16 -2.62
CA MET A 83 19.02 0.07 -2.45
C MET A 83 19.56 -1.34 -2.65
N VAL A 84 20.16 -1.89 -1.59
CA VAL A 84 20.70 -3.26 -1.63
C VAL A 84 19.61 -4.31 -1.33
N ASN A 85 18.54 -4.00 -0.55
CA ASN A 85 17.60 -5.04 -0.09
C ASN A 85 16.14 -4.57 0.08
N SER A 86 15.47 -4.20 -1.02
CA SER A 86 14.03 -3.91 -1.01
C SER A 86 13.24 -5.03 -1.71
N PRO A 87 12.68 -6.02 -0.99
CA PRO A 87 11.87 -7.09 -1.57
C PRO A 87 10.40 -6.70 -1.74
N ILE A 88 9.69 -7.42 -2.61
CA ILE A 88 8.24 -7.40 -2.71
C ILE A 88 7.66 -8.68 -2.08
N LEU A 89 6.66 -8.52 -1.20
CA LEU A 89 5.88 -9.58 -0.59
C LEU A 89 4.47 -9.58 -1.18
N ILE A 90 4.11 -10.66 -1.87
CA ILE A 90 2.74 -10.88 -2.34
C ILE A 90 2.08 -11.88 -1.39
N ALA A 91 1.18 -11.39 -0.53
CA ALA A 91 0.43 -12.21 0.41
C ALA A 91 -0.82 -12.82 -0.27
N ASP A 92 -1.13 -14.09 0.01
CA ASP A 92 -2.31 -14.78 -0.54
C ASP A 92 -3.65 -14.30 0.07
#